data_AF-A0A3F2UFY1-F1
#
_entry.id   AF-A0A3F2UFY1-F1
#
_cell.length_a   1.000
_cell.length_b   1.000
_cell.length_c   1.000
_cell.angle_alpha   90.00
_cell.angle_beta   90.00
_cell.angle_gamma   90.00
#
_symmetry.space_group_name_H-M   'P 1'
#
loop_
_entity.id
_entity.type
_entity.pdbx_description
1 polymer ?
#
loop_
_entity_poly.entity_id
_entity_poly.type
_entity_poly.pdbx_seq_one_letter_code
_entity_poly.pdbx_strand_id
1 'polypeptide(L)'
;MNMSERFETRGEIGHSISGVRDQLALQARVFTVAVGISVIVLGFLYYQYMGLAEKYADLQAAHVRIEGQLEAAIANVAKVKLDTEQSRVDAREVKSLLEAALKPPGAPTSASFPGWLGIKADGPKEAKGLIDQYKTPVWIYATSPTE
;
A
#
# COMPACT_ATOMS: atom_id res chain seq x y z
N MET A 1 4.10 85.58 -63.15
CA MET A 1 4.79 84.65 -62.24
C MET A 1 3.83 84.32 -61.08
N ASN A 2 3.89 83.10 -60.55
CA ASN A 2 3.11 82.55 -59.41
C ASN A 2 1.78 81.81 -59.71
N MET A 3 1.83 80.82 -60.61
CA MET A 3 0.87 79.70 -60.56
C MET A 3 1.54 78.32 -60.44
N SER A 4 2.79 78.14 -60.86
CA SER A 4 3.50 76.85 -60.79
C SER A 4 3.74 76.37 -59.35
N GLU A 5 4.13 77.28 -58.44
CA GLU A 5 4.46 76.92 -57.05
C GLU A 5 3.29 76.29 -56.29
N ARG A 6 2.04 76.74 -56.52
CA ARG A 6 0.86 76.20 -55.81
C ARG A 6 0.46 74.79 -56.27
N PHE A 7 0.82 74.38 -57.49
CA PHE A 7 0.53 73.04 -57.98
C PHE A 7 1.58 72.02 -57.53
N GLU A 8 2.86 72.43 -57.42
CA GLU A 8 3.91 71.60 -56.81
C GLU A 8 3.59 71.28 -55.34
N THR A 9 3.19 72.27 -54.53
CA THR A 9 2.88 72.02 -53.11
C THR A 9 1.65 71.13 -52.91
N ARG A 10 0.62 71.24 -53.76
CA ARG A 10 -0.58 70.38 -53.66
C ARG A 10 -0.32 68.94 -54.10
N GLY A 11 0.55 68.73 -55.09
CA GLY A 11 1.01 67.40 -55.49
C GLY A 11 1.83 66.71 -54.40
N GLU A 12 2.74 67.44 -53.75
CA GLU A 12 3.57 66.94 -52.64
C GLU A 12 2.77 66.65 -51.37
N ILE A 13 1.74 67.46 -51.07
CA ILE A 13 0.80 67.17 -49.96
C ILE A 13 -0.05 65.92 -50.28
N GLY A 14 -0.49 65.74 -51.52
CA GLY A 14 -1.20 64.52 -51.95
C GLY A 14 -0.31 63.27 -51.85
N HIS A 15 0.97 63.40 -52.21
CA HIS A 15 1.91 62.28 -52.18
C HIS A 15 2.32 61.91 -50.74
N SER A 16 2.49 62.89 -49.85
CA SER A 16 2.75 62.67 -48.43
C SER A 16 1.55 62.07 -47.69
N ILE A 17 0.31 62.49 -48.00
CA ILE A 17 -0.90 61.87 -47.45
C ILE A 17 -1.05 60.41 -47.91
N SER A 18 -0.72 60.10 -49.18
CA SER A 18 -0.67 58.72 -49.66
C SER A 18 0.38 57.89 -48.90
N GLY A 19 1.58 58.45 -48.69
CA GLY A 19 2.63 57.78 -47.92
C GLY A 19 2.27 57.50 -46.46
N VAL A 20 1.57 58.43 -45.79
CA VAL A 20 1.07 58.24 -44.42
C VAL A 20 -0.03 57.18 -44.37
N ARG A 21 -0.92 57.13 -45.37
CA ARG A 21 -1.95 56.09 -45.48
C ARG A 21 -1.33 54.71 -45.69
N ASP A 22 -0.31 54.59 -46.53
CA ASP A 22 0.38 53.34 -46.79
C ASP A 22 1.17 52.85 -45.56
N GLN A 23 1.78 53.77 -44.81
CA GLN A 23 2.41 53.47 -43.53
C GLN A 23 1.40 53.00 -42.47
N LEU A 24 0.25 53.67 -42.36
CA LEU A 24 -0.85 53.24 -41.47
C LEU A 24 -1.39 51.86 -41.85
N ALA A 25 -1.54 51.58 -43.14
CA ALA A 25 -2.00 50.27 -43.62
C ALA A 25 -0.97 49.17 -43.34
N LEU A 26 0.32 49.45 -43.51
CA LEU A 26 1.41 48.53 -43.18
C LEU A 26 1.44 48.26 -41.67
N GLN A 27 1.37 49.32 -40.86
CA GLN A 27 1.41 49.23 -39.40
C GLN A 27 0.19 48.48 -38.85
N ALA A 28 -1.00 48.72 -39.41
CA ALA A 28 -2.20 47.96 -39.08
C ALA A 28 -2.04 46.47 -39.40
N ARG A 29 -1.48 46.11 -40.56
CA ARG A 29 -1.20 44.71 -40.91
C ARG A 29 -0.21 44.05 -39.95
N VAL A 30 0.89 44.73 -39.62
CA VAL A 30 1.88 44.23 -38.66
C VAL A 30 1.25 44.05 -37.29
N PHE A 31 0.42 44.99 -36.84
CA PHE A 31 -0.29 44.88 -35.58
C PHE A 31 -1.26 43.70 -35.57
N THR A 32 -2.04 43.49 -36.64
CA THR A 32 -2.94 42.34 -36.75
C THR A 32 -2.18 41.01 -36.71
N VAL A 33 -1.03 40.92 -37.40
CA VAL A 33 -0.18 39.72 -37.36
C VAL A 33 0.39 39.49 -35.96
N ALA A 34 0.89 40.54 -35.30
CA ALA A 34 1.43 40.45 -33.95
C ALA A 34 0.36 39.99 -32.95
N VAL A 35 -0.84 40.59 -32.97
CA VAL A 35 -1.98 40.19 -32.13
C VAL A 35 -2.39 38.75 -32.43
N GLY A 36 -2.45 38.35 -33.71
CA GLY A 36 -2.77 36.99 -34.11
C GLY A 36 -1.80 35.96 -33.53
N ILE A 37 -0.49 36.23 -33.63
CA ILE A 37 0.55 35.37 -33.05
C ILE A 37 0.43 35.32 -31.51
N SER A 38 0.20 36.46 -30.87
CA SER A 38 0.03 36.51 -29.40
C SER A 38 -1.16 35.66 -28.93
N VAL A 39 -2.29 35.68 -29.64
CA VAL A 39 -3.45 34.84 -29.30
C VAL A 39 -3.13 33.36 -29.47
N ILE A 40 -2.40 32.98 -30.53
CA ILE A 40 -1.99 31.58 -30.75
C ILE A 40 -1.06 31.11 -29.62
N VAL A 41 -0.08 31.93 -29.23
CA VAL A 41 0.85 31.61 -28.15
C VAL A 41 0.11 31.47 -26.81
N LEU A 42 -0.82 32.39 -26.50
CA LEU A 42 -1.66 32.30 -25.31
C LEU A 42 -2.54 31.05 -25.32
N GLY A 43 -3.14 30.71 -26.46
CA GLY A 43 -3.92 29.48 -26.62
C GLY A 43 -3.08 28.23 -26.38
N PHE A 44 -1.86 28.17 -26.93
CA PHE A 44 -0.93 27.06 -26.71
C PHE A 44 -0.53 26.94 -25.23
N LEU A 45 -0.18 28.05 -24.58
CA LEU A 45 0.16 28.08 -23.16
C LEU A 45 -1.01 27.63 -22.29
N TYR A 46 -2.23 28.04 -22.63
CA TYR A 46 -3.45 27.61 -21.93
C TYR A 46 -3.67 26.10 -22.04
N TYR A 47 -3.53 25.52 -23.24
CA TYR A 47 -3.64 24.07 -23.45
C TYR A 47 -2.58 23.29 -22.65
N GLN A 48 -1.34 23.77 -22.64
CA GLN A 48 -0.28 23.17 -21.83
C GLN A 48 -0.62 23.24 -20.33
N TYR A 49 -1.06 24.40 -19.84
CA TYR A 49 -1.44 24.58 -18.45
C TYR A 49 -2.58 23.64 -18.03
N MET A 50 -3.64 23.51 -18.83
CA MET A 50 -4.75 22.59 -18.56
C MET A 50 -4.28 21.13 -18.50
N GLY A 51 -3.44 20.70 -19.45
CA GLY A 51 -2.88 19.35 -19.43
C GLY A 51 -1.95 19.08 -18.25
N LEU A 52 -1.22 20.09 -17.75
CA LEU A 52 -0.48 19.97 -16.49
C LEU A 52 -1.43 19.89 -15.29
N ALA A 53 -2.47 20.72 -15.23
CA ALA A 53 -3.42 20.73 -14.12
C ALA A 53 -4.13 19.37 -13.96
N GLU A 54 -4.55 18.74 -15.07
CA GLU A 54 -5.13 17.38 -15.05
C GLU A 54 -4.15 16.35 -14.49
N LYS A 55 -2.88 16.38 -14.94
CA LYS A 55 -1.84 15.48 -14.43
C LYS A 55 -1.56 15.69 -12.95
N TYR A 56 -1.58 16.93 -12.45
CA TYR A 56 -1.42 17.21 -11.03
C TYR A 56 -2.60 16.68 -10.20
N ALA A 57 -3.84 16.81 -10.71
CA ALA A 57 -5.03 16.27 -10.05
C ALA A 57 -4.96 14.74 -9.95
N ASP A 58 -4.56 14.06 -11.03
CA ASP A 58 -4.36 12.61 -11.03
C ASP A 58 -3.25 12.17 -10.06
N LEU A 59 -2.14 12.91 -10.02
CA LEU A 59 -1.04 12.64 -9.11
C LEU A 59 -1.46 12.80 -7.64
N GLN A 60 -2.24 13.84 -7.34
CA GLN A 60 -2.79 14.07 -6.00
C GLN A 60 -3.78 12.97 -5.60
N ALA A 61 -4.66 12.56 -6.52
CA ALA A 61 -5.58 11.45 -6.28
C ALA A 61 -4.84 10.12 -6.05
N ALA A 62 -3.77 9.86 -6.81
CA ALA A 62 -2.92 8.69 -6.61
C ALA A 62 -2.20 8.74 -5.25
N HIS A 63 -1.71 9.91 -4.85
CA HIS A 63 -1.04 10.12 -3.56
C HIS A 63 -1.96 9.78 -2.39
N VAL A 64 -3.18 10.31 -2.37
CA VAL A 64 -4.18 10.02 -1.31
C VAL A 64 -4.52 8.53 -1.23
N ARG A 65 -4.62 7.84 -2.38
CA ARG A 65 -4.84 6.37 -2.38
C ARG A 65 -3.66 5.61 -1.78
N ILE A 66 -2.44 6.02 -2.10
CA ILE A 66 -1.21 5.38 -1.58
C ILE A 66 -1.11 5.60 -0.07
N GLU A 67 -1.37 6.81 0.43
CA GLU A 67 -1.40 7.08 1.87
C GLU A 67 -2.41 6.19 2.59
N GLY A 68 -3.64 6.06 2.08
CA GLY A 68 -4.64 5.18 2.69
C GLY A 68 -4.24 3.70 2.67
N GLN A 69 -3.60 3.23 1.59
CA GLN A 69 -3.06 1.87 1.52
C GLN A 69 -1.90 1.65 2.49
N LEU A 70 -1.03 2.66 2.67
CA LEU A 70 0.10 2.60 3.59
C LEU A 70 -0.36 2.55 5.04
N GLU A 71 -1.34 3.37 5.44
CA GLU A 71 -1.93 3.34 6.78
C GLU A 71 -2.56 1.96 7.08
N ALA A 72 -3.32 1.41 6.13
CA ALA A 72 -3.89 0.07 6.27
C ALA A 72 -2.80 -1.02 6.38
N ALA A 73 -1.71 -0.90 5.62
CA ALA A 73 -0.58 -1.81 5.70
C ALA A 73 0.13 -1.72 7.06
N ILE A 74 0.35 -0.51 7.60
CA ILE A 74 0.94 -0.31 8.93
C ILE A 74 0.06 -0.96 10.01
N ALA A 75 -1.26 -0.76 9.95
CA ALA A 75 -2.19 -1.39 10.89
C ALA A 75 -2.15 -2.92 10.81
N ASN A 76 -2.11 -3.48 9.61
CA ASN A 76 -1.99 -4.93 9.41
C ASN A 76 -0.67 -5.49 9.95
N VAL A 77 0.45 -4.80 9.72
CA VAL A 77 1.76 -5.21 10.26
C VAL A 77 1.77 -5.20 11.79
N ALA A 78 1.17 -4.18 12.41
CA ALA A 78 1.04 -4.12 13.86
C ALA A 78 0.22 -5.30 14.42
N LYS A 79 -0.88 -5.66 13.74
CA LYS A 79 -1.71 -6.82 14.11
C LYS A 79 -0.94 -8.13 13.99
N VAL A 80 -0.26 -8.36 12.85
CA VAL A 80 0.55 -9.57 12.61
C VAL A 80 1.66 -9.71 13.66
N LYS A 81 2.29 -8.60 14.06
CA LYS A 81 3.30 -8.63 15.12
C LYS A 81 2.71 -9.13 16.45
N LEU A 82 1.54 -8.62 16.83
CA LEU A 82 0.84 -9.01 18.05
C LEU A 82 0.41 -10.48 18.01
N ASP A 83 -0.16 -10.93 16.90
CA ASP A 83 -0.55 -12.33 16.68
C ASP A 83 0.68 -13.27 16.76
N THR A 84 1.83 -12.82 16.23
CA THR A 84 3.09 -13.59 16.28
C THR A 84 3.65 -13.68 17.70
N GLU A 85 3.59 -12.60 18.47
CA GLU A 85 4.03 -12.61 19.87
C GLU A 85 3.15 -13.53 20.72
N GLN A 86 1.83 -13.47 20.53
CA GLN A 86 0.89 -14.37 21.20
C GLN A 86 1.15 -15.83 20.83
N SER A 87 1.31 -16.14 19.54
CA SER A 87 1.58 -17.50 19.08
C SER A 87 2.89 -18.08 19.66
N ARG A 88 3.91 -17.24 19.90
CA ARG A 88 5.14 -17.66 20.59
C ARG A 88 4.92 -17.98 22.06
N VAL A 89 4.02 -17.27 22.74
CA VAL A 89 3.64 -17.57 24.13
C VAL A 89 2.90 -18.90 24.19
N ASP A 90 1.88 -19.07 23.35
CA ASP A 90 1.08 -20.30 23.29
C ASP A 90 1.97 -21.51 22.96
N ALA A 91 2.91 -21.37 22.03
CA ALA A 91 3.87 -22.44 21.69
C ALA A 91 4.77 -22.81 22.87
N ARG A 92 5.18 -21.85 23.71
CA ARG A 92 5.97 -22.12 24.93
C ARG A 92 5.13 -22.83 25.98
N GLU A 93 3.88 -22.42 26.15
CA GLU A 93 2.95 -23.06 27.08
C GLU A 93 2.67 -24.51 26.66
N VAL A 94 2.35 -24.75 25.38
CA VAL A 94 2.16 -26.09 24.83
C VAL A 94 3.42 -26.95 25.02
N LYS A 95 4.61 -26.38 24.78
CA LYS A 95 5.87 -27.09 25.02
C LYS A 95 6.03 -27.46 26.51
N SER A 96 5.71 -26.54 27.42
CA SER A 96 5.78 -26.79 28.86
C SER A 96 4.78 -27.87 29.31
N LEU A 97 3.55 -27.83 28.79
CA LEU A 97 2.53 -28.85 29.04
C LEU A 97 2.95 -30.22 28.49
N LEU A 98 3.57 -30.26 27.31
CA LEU A 98 4.09 -31.49 26.72
C LEU A 98 5.26 -32.07 27.52
N GLU A 99 6.19 -31.23 27.98
CA GLU A 99 7.30 -31.65 28.86
C GLU A 99 6.79 -32.17 30.21
N ALA A 100 5.75 -31.56 30.78
CA ALA A 100 5.09 -32.03 31.99
C ALA A 100 4.36 -33.37 31.77
N ALA A 101 3.72 -33.56 30.61
CA ALA A 101 3.06 -34.81 30.25
C ALA A 101 4.06 -35.96 30.00
N LEU A 102 5.24 -35.67 29.44
CA LEU A 102 6.29 -36.65 29.19
C LEU A 102 7.04 -37.09 30.45
N LYS A 103 7.01 -36.28 31.53
CA LYS A 103 7.59 -36.62 32.84
C LYS A 103 6.51 -36.50 33.92
N PRO A 104 5.56 -37.45 34.01
CA PRO A 104 4.55 -37.41 35.05
C PRO A 104 5.24 -37.41 36.43
N PRO A 105 4.80 -36.53 37.37
CA PRO A 105 5.39 -36.42 38.69
C PRO A 105 4.97 -37.63 39.53
N GLY A 106 5.72 -38.72 39.39
CA GLY A 106 5.55 -39.93 40.18
C GLY A 106 4.68 -41.00 39.53
N ALA A 107 4.56 -42.13 40.23
CA ALA A 107 3.70 -43.21 39.81
C ALA A 107 2.25 -42.69 39.73
N PRO A 108 1.51 -42.95 38.64
CA PRO A 108 0.07 -42.72 38.59
C PRO A 108 -0.60 -43.24 39.87
N THR A 109 -1.41 -42.40 40.49
CA THR A 109 -2.12 -42.75 41.74
C THR A 109 -3.57 -43.10 41.41
N SER A 110 -4.21 -43.89 42.27
CA SER A 110 -5.63 -44.25 42.13
C SER A 110 -6.57 -43.03 42.11
N ALA A 111 -6.08 -41.83 42.47
CA ALA A 111 -6.80 -40.58 42.34
C ALA A 111 -6.95 -40.12 40.87
N SER A 112 -6.01 -40.49 40.00
CA SER A 112 -6.05 -40.16 38.57
C SER A 112 -7.06 -41.02 37.80
N PHE A 113 -7.41 -42.20 38.33
CA PHE A 113 -8.40 -43.13 37.77
C PHE A 113 -9.26 -43.75 38.89
N PRO A 114 -10.28 -43.02 39.39
CA PRO A 114 -11.10 -43.49 40.50
C PRO A 114 -11.81 -44.80 40.16
N GLY A 115 -11.64 -45.82 41.02
CA GLY A 115 -12.25 -47.14 40.85
C GLY A 115 -11.48 -48.11 39.94
N TRP A 116 -10.34 -47.71 39.38
CA TRP A 116 -9.51 -48.57 38.55
C TRP A 116 -8.26 -49.03 39.34
N LEU A 117 -7.91 -50.31 39.20
CA LEU A 117 -6.74 -50.89 39.86
C LEU A 117 -5.47 -50.64 39.01
N GLY A 118 -4.45 -50.04 39.62
CA GLY A 118 -3.16 -49.80 38.97
C GLY A 118 -2.25 -51.02 39.05
N ILE A 119 -1.77 -51.49 37.90
CA ILE A 119 -0.91 -52.68 37.83
C ILE A 119 0.39 -52.34 37.11
N LYS A 120 1.52 -52.64 37.75
CA LYS A 120 2.84 -52.52 37.15
C LYS A 120 3.10 -53.71 36.23
N ALA A 121 3.52 -53.45 34.99
CA ALA A 121 3.98 -54.49 34.06
C ALA A 121 5.33 -54.10 33.47
N ASP A 122 6.30 -55.00 33.51
CA ASP A 122 7.67 -54.73 33.05
C ASP A 122 7.85 -55.04 31.55
N GLY A 123 6.78 -55.44 30.85
CA GLY A 123 6.79 -55.61 29.39
C GLY A 123 5.43 -55.90 28.76
N PRO A 124 5.33 -55.82 27.41
CA PRO A 124 4.07 -55.96 26.68
C PRO A 124 3.45 -57.37 26.75
N LYS A 125 4.26 -58.40 26.99
CA LYS A 125 3.77 -59.78 27.18
C LYS A 125 3.09 -59.96 28.55
N GLU A 126 3.65 -59.35 29.59
CA GLU A 126 3.06 -59.34 30.94
C GLU A 126 1.80 -58.49 30.98
N ALA A 127 1.81 -57.32 30.35
CA ALA A 127 0.64 -56.45 30.24
C ALA A 127 -0.57 -57.19 29.64
N LYS A 128 -0.35 -57.98 28.58
CA LYS A 128 -1.43 -58.76 27.95
C LYS A 128 -1.97 -59.86 28.87
N GLY A 129 -1.10 -60.58 29.56
CA GLY A 129 -1.50 -61.60 30.53
C GLY A 129 -2.30 -61.02 31.71
N LEU A 130 -1.94 -59.81 32.14
CA LEU A 130 -2.66 -59.08 33.20
C LEU A 130 -4.05 -58.62 32.73
N ILE A 131 -4.20 -58.14 31.48
CA ILE A 131 -5.53 -57.80 30.93
C ILE A 131 -6.45 -59.02 30.93
N ASP A 132 -5.94 -60.18 30.53
CA ASP A 132 -6.74 -61.42 30.46
C ASP A 132 -7.08 -61.98 31.86
N GLN A 133 -6.27 -61.67 32.88
CA GLN A 133 -6.46 -62.15 34.25
C GLN A 133 -7.43 -61.29 35.08
N TYR A 134 -7.47 -59.97 34.86
CA TYR A 134 -8.30 -59.05 35.63
C TYR A 134 -9.63 -58.78 34.92
N LYS A 135 -10.74 -59.23 35.53
CA LYS A 135 -12.12 -59.00 35.04
C LYS A 135 -12.69 -57.60 35.36
N THR A 136 -11.86 -56.71 35.86
CA THR A 136 -12.22 -55.35 36.30
C THR A 136 -11.36 -54.32 35.57
N PRO A 137 -11.85 -53.06 35.40
CA PRO A 137 -11.07 -52.01 34.75
C PRO A 137 -9.73 -51.79 35.46
N VAL A 138 -8.64 -52.00 34.74
CA VAL A 138 -7.26 -51.86 35.21
C VAL A 138 -6.51 -50.90 34.30
N TRP A 139 -5.63 -50.09 34.87
CA TRP A 139 -4.68 -49.30 34.11
C TRP A 139 -3.27 -49.85 34.34
N ILE A 140 -2.53 -50.04 33.26
CA ILE A 140 -1.21 -50.66 33.28
C ILE A 140 -0.16 -49.57 33.07
N TYR A 141 0.85 -49.56 33.92
CA TYR A 141 1.97 -48.63 33.83
C TYR A 141 3.30 -49.37 33.85
N ALA A 142 4.26 -48.84 33.11
CA ALA A 142 5.65 -49.27 33.16
C ALA A 142 6.46 -48.10 33.75
N THR A 143 7.24 -48.37 34.79
CA THR A 143 8.30 -47.45 35.19
C THR A 143 9.45 -47.65 34.22
N SER A 144 9.99 -46.56 33.64
CA SER A 144 11.22 -46.62 32.83
C SER A 144 12.25 -47.52 33.52
N PRO A 145 12.95 -48.42 32.82
CA PRO A 145 14.05 -49.15 33.42
C PRO A 145 15.02 -48.14 34.02
N THR A 146 15.27 -48.27 35.32
CA THR A 146 16.36 -47.58 36.00
C THR A 146 17.66 -48.20 35.50
N GLU A 147 18.36 -47.51 34.61
CA GLU A 147 19.80 -47.70 34.42
C GLU A 147 20.57 -47.25 35.66
#